data_AF-A0A850SM96-F1
#
_entry.id   AF-A0A850SM96-F1
#
_cell.length_a   1.000
_cell.length_b   1.000
_cell.length_c   1.000
_cell.angle_alpha   90.00
_cell.angle_beta   90.00
_cell.angle_gamma   90.00
#
_symmetry.space_group_name_H-M   'P 1'
#
loop_
_entity.id
_entity.type
_entity.pdbx_description
1 polymer ?
#
loop_
_entity_poly.entity_id
_entity_poly.type
_entity_poly.pdbx_seq_one_letter_code
_entity_poly.pdbx_strand_id
1 'polypeptide(L)'
;MWGLQIAVAASLAVAALAVAGCAPAGSSPALRAVDDRFLPYREVMTETRHVVDVDTSVAITLSARIPRDAGASAYVLMLDVTYRSAGRALRHYDSARDASAETLPLRAVSRESLGCERSDACTRRERLEILLPASHIEATPRGSYDVKIFARNGPSLVVALQPQTLTHLVARVRTERAAPARTAAQAQQR
;
A
#
# COMPACT_ATOMS: atom_id res chain seq x y z
N MET A 1 42.30 -31.41 38.86
CA MET A 1 43.15 -30.20 39.02
C MET A 1 42.52 -29.12 38.15
N TRP A 2 41.55 -28.35 38.66
CA TRP A 2 41.71 -27.07 39.38
C TRP A 2 42.62 -26.10 38.63
N GLY A 3 42.01 -25.12 37.96
CA GLY A 3 42.67 -24.02 37.26
C GLY A 3 41.66 -22.91 36.99
N LEU A 4 41.16 -22.31 38.07
CA LEU A 4 40.31 -21.11 38.07
C LEU A 4 41.21 -19.90 37.79
N GLN A 5 41.02 -19.18 36.68
CA GLN A 5 41.62 -17.86 36.49
C GLN A 5 40.55 -16.78 36.42
N ILE A 6 40.59 -15.94 37.44
CA ILE A 6 39.85 -14.69 37.63
C ILE A 6 40.77 -13.58 37.09
N ALA A 7 40.28 -12.70 36.23
CA ALA A 7 40.78 -11.31 36.19
C ALA A 7 39.86 -10.39 35.36
N VAL A 8 39.16 -9.50 36.07
CA VAL A 8 39.28 -8.03 36.03
C VAL A 8 38.43 -7.36 34.95
N ALA A 9 37.27 -6.92 35.41
CA ALA A 9 36.42 -5.94 34.74
C ALA A 9 37.09 -4.55 34.77
N ALA A 10 37.33 -3.97 33.60
CA ALA A 10 37.65 -2.56 33.45
C ALA A 10 36.45 -1.87 32.79
N SER A 11 35.62 -1.23 33.62
CA SER A 11 34.46 -0.47 33.21
C SER A 11 34.88 0.88 32.63
N LEU A 12 34.96 0.98 31.30
CA LEU A 12 35.08 2.26 30.58
C LEU A 12 33.68 2.87 30.42
N ALA A 13 33.34 3.80 31.31
CA ALA A 13 32.15 4.64 31.18
C ALA A 13 32.42 5.72 30.10
N VAL A 14 32.02 5.44 28.86
CA VAL A 14 31.97 6.45 27.79
C VAL A 14 30.67 7.23 27.93
N ALA A 15 30.77 8.47 28.41
CA ALA A 15 29.68 9.43 28.39
C ALA A 15 29.43 9.89 26.95
N ALA A 16 28.54 9.19 26.24
CA ALA A 16 28.05 9.63 24.94
C ALA A 16 27.08 10.81 25.15
N LEU A 17 27.53 12.04 24.87
CA LEU A 17 26.63 13.19 24.72
C LEU A 17 25.66 12.88 23.58
N ALA A 18 24.40 12.62 23.93
CA ALA A 18 23.30 12.56 22.99
C ALA A 18 23.07 13.96 22.41
N VAL A 19 23.65 14.22 21.24
CA VAL A 19 23.24 15.33 20.40
C VAL A 19 21.80 15.02 19.99
N ALA A 20 20.84 15.66 20.66
CA ALA A 20 19.44 15.66 20.28
C ALA A 20 19.30 16.40 18.95
N GLY A 21 19.67 15.74 17.86
CA GLY A 21 19.34 16.18 16.52
C GLY A 21 17.82 16.14 16.39
N CYS A 22 17.19 17.30 16.21
CA CYS A 22 15.81 17.39 15.80
C CYS A 22 15.65 16.57 14.51
N ALA A 23 15.12 15.35 14.63
CA ALA A 23 14.65 14.61 13.48
C ALA A 23 13.60 15.50 12.81
N PRO A 24 13.71 15.80 11.50
CA PRO A 24 12.69 16.57 10.81
C PRO A 24 11.35 15.85 11.02
N ALA A 25 10.35 16.59 11.48
CA ALA A 25 9.00 16.07 11.62
C ALA A 25 8.62 15.45 10.27
N GLY A 26 8.46 14.12 10.24
CA GLY A 26 8.10 13.41 9.02
C GLY A 26 6.84 14.05 8.46
N SER A 27 6.90 14.52 7.22
CA SER A 27 5.74 15.06 6.55
C SER A 27 4.65 13.99 6.51
N SER A 28 3.44 14.36 6.92
CA SER A 28 2.30 13.44 6.80
C SER A 28 2.12 13.07 5.33
N PRO A 29 1.86 11.78 5.02
CA PRO A 29 1.61 11.35 3.65
C PRO A 29 0.46 12.18 3.07
N ALA A 30 0.67 12.74 1.89
CA ALA A 30 -0.39 13.49 1.23
C ALA A 30 -1.53 12.54 0.83
N LEU A 31 -2.74 12.95 1.18
CA LEU A 31 -3.98 12.25 0.85
C LEU A 31 -4.81 13.15 -0.06
N ARG A 32 -5.36 12.56 -1.12
CA ARG A 32 -6.26 13.24 -2.05
C ARG A 32 -7.67 12.71 -1.87
N ALA A 33 -8.63 13.59 -1.61
CA ALA A 33 -10.04 13.26 -1.65
C ALA A 33 -10.60 13.54 -3.05
N VAL A 34 -11.45 12.64 -3.55
CA VAL A 34 -12.19 12.75 -4.80
C VAL A 34 -13.67 12.54 -4.49
N ASP A 35 -14.49 13.52 -4.83
CA ASP A 35 -15.94 13.49 -4.64
C ASP A 35 -16.61 13.60 -6.01
N ASP A 36 -16.70 12.47 -6.72
CA ASP A 36 -17.40 12.41 -8.00
C ASP A 36 -18.89 12.12 -7.77
N ARG A 37 -19.76 13.04 -8.17
CA ARG A 37 -21.22 12.93 -8.02
C ARG A 37 -21.82 11.73 -8.74
N PHE A 38 -21.15 11.18 -9.74
CA PHE A 38 -21.61 10.02 -10.49
C PHE A 38 -21.20 8.70 -9.85
N LEU A 39 -20.33 8.72 -8.84
CA LEU A 39 -19.96 7.55 -8.07
C LEU A 39 -20.82 7.43 -6.81
N PRO A 40 -21.23 6.21 -6.42
CA PRO A 40 -22.01 5.97 -5.21
C PRO A 40 -21.17 6.11 -3.92
N TYR A 41 -19.91 6.49 -4.05
CA TYR A 41 -18.95 6.67 -2.96
C TYR A 41 -18.09 7.91 -3.18
N ARG A 42 -17.54 8.44 -2.08
CA ARG A 42 -16.38 9.33 -2.08
C ARG A 42 -15.12 8.51 -2.00
N GLU A 43 -14.03 8.95 -2.61
CA GLU A 43 -12.76 8.22 -2.57
C GLU A 43 -11.67 9.06 -1.90
N VAL A 44 -10.93 8.46 -0.97
CA VAL A 44 -9.72 9.05 -0.38
C VAL A 44 -8.55 8.18 -0.81
N MET A 45 -7.56 8.78 -1.47
CA MET A 45 -6.43 8.08 -2.06
C MET A 45 -5.12 8.55 -1.45
N THR A 46 -4.17 7.63 -1.29
CA THR A 46 -2.78 7.97 -1.00
C THR A 46 -2.09 8.48 -2.26
N GLU A 47 -0.95 9.14 -2.09
CA GLU A 47 -0.01 9.30 -3.19
C GLU A 47 0.41 7.93 -3.76
N THR A 48 0.73 7.94 -5.05
CA THR A 48 1.26 6.77 -5.73
C THR A 48 2.72 6.59 -5.36
N ARG A 49 3.05 5.46 -4.75
CA ARG A 49 4.44 5.09 -4.48
C ARG A 49 4.96 4.22 -5.61
N HIS A 50 6.11 4.56 -6.15
CA HIS A 50 6.81 3.74 -7.14
C HIS A 50 7.87 2.88 -6.47
N VAL A 51 7.86 1.59 -6.77
CA VAL A 51 8.93 0.64 -6.42
C VAL A 51 9.52 0.14 -7.73
N VAL A 52 10.83 0.25 -7.87
CA VAL A 52 11.55 -0.14 -9.08
C VAL A 52 12.58 -1.19 -8.71
N ASP A 53 12.55 -2.28 -9.45
CA ASP A 53 13.55 -3.35 -9.51
C ASP A 53 14.05 -3.44 -10.97
N VAL A 54 15.10 -4.21 -11.21
CA VAL A 54 15.84 -4.28 -12.49
C VAL A 54 14.90 -4.43 -13.69
N ASP A 55 13.94 -5.35 -13.62
CA ASP A 55 13.01 -5.66 -14.72
C ASP A 55 11.54 -5.39 -14.39
N THR A 56 11.24 -4.77 -13.24
CA THR A 56 9.86 -4.56 -12.77
C THR A 56 9.72 -3.19 -12.11
N SER A 57 8.74 -2.41 -12.56
CA SER A 57 8.27 -1.22 -11.86
C SER A 57 6.84 -1.46 -11.37
N VAL A 58 6.56 -1.11 -10.12
CA VAL A 58 5.24 -1.21 -9.50
C VAL A 58 4.84 0.17 -9.01
N ALA A 59 3.75 0.71 -9.55
CA ALA A 59 3.08 1.87 -8.97
C ALA A 59 1.99 1.39 -8.01
N ILE A 60 2.03 1.85 -6.77
CA ILE A 60 1.18 1.38 -5.68
C ILE A 60 0.33 2.55 -5.20
N THR A 61 -0.99 2.38 -5.25
CA THR A 61 -1.95 3.37 -4.72
C THR A 61 -2.91 2.65 -3.79
N LEU A 62 -3.08 3.17 -2.57
CA LEU A 62 -4.09 2.70 -1.65
C LEU A 62 -5.25 3.71 -1.65
N SER A 63 -6.48 3.24 -1.82
CA SER A 63 -7.66 4.08 -1.71
C SER A 63 -8.67 3.51 -0.72
N ALA A 64 -9.48 4.40 -0.15
CA ALA A 64 -10.65 4.08 0.64
C ALA A 64 -11.89 4.65 -0.05
N ARG A 65 -12.84 3.79 -0.38
CA ARG A 65 -14.14 4.14 -0.95
C ARG A 65 -15.14 4.24 0.20
N ILE A 66 -15.69 5.42 0.42
CA ILE A 66 -16.63 5.75 1.49
C ILE A 66 -18.03 5.85 0.88
N PRO A 67 -18.92 4.87 1.10
CA PRO A 67 -20.28 4.91 0.59
C PRO A 67 -21.02 6.18 1.04
N ARG A 68 -21.89 6.72 0.19
CA ARG A 68 -22.69 7.91 0.53
C ARG A 68 -23.85 7.58 1.46
N ASP A 69 -24.30 6.34 1.47
CA ASP A 69 -25.46 5.80 2.21
C ASP A 69 -25.10 5.23 3.59
N ALA A 70 -24.01 5.73 4.21
CA ALA A 70 -23.51 5.32 5.53
C ALA A 70 -23.00 3.87 5.64
N GLY A 71 -22.75 3.18 4.52
CA GLY A 71 -22.14 1.85 4.50
C GLY A 71 -20.67 1.82 4.99
N ALA A 72 -20.18 0.59 5.22
CA ALA A 72 -18.78 0.35 5.56
C ALA A 72 -17.88 0.77 4.39
N SER A 73 -16.74 1.43 4.68
CA SER A 73 -15.77 1.72 3.61
C SER A 73 -15.11 0.45 3.10
N ALA A 74 -14.85 0.44 1.81
CA ALA A 74 -13.97 -0.53 1.18
C ALA A 74 -12.57 0.07 1.05
N TYR A 75 -11.53 -0.70 1.38
CA TYR A 75 -10.15 -0.33 1.12
C TYR A 75 -9.65 -1.11 -0.09
N VAL A 76 -8.99 -0.41 -1.01
CA VAL A 76 -8.61 -0.95 -2.31
C VAL A 76 -7.14 -0.67 -2.56
N LEU A 77 -6.37 -1.72 -2.76
CA LEU A 77 -4.98 -1.63 -3.20
C LEU A 77 -4.93 -1.77 -4.72
N MET A 78 -4.56 -0.68 -5.39
CA MET A 78 -4.32 -0.63 -6.82
C MET A 78 -2.84 -0.79 -7.12
N LEU A 79 -2.52 -1.69 -8.05
CA LEU A 79 -1.17 -1.92 -8.52
C LEU A 79 -1.12 -1.74 -10.03
N ASP A 80 -0.19 -0.94 -10.52
CA ASP A 80 0.20 -0.90 -11.93
C ASP A 80 1.59 -1.53 -12.06
N VAL A 81 1.62 -2.78 -12.52
CA VAL A 81 2.84 -3.59 -12.61
C VAL A 81 3.34 -3.54 -14.05
N THR A 82 4.44 -2.83 -14.29
CA THR A 82 5.13 -2.82 -15.57
C THR A 82 6.37 -3.70 -15.47
N TYR A 83 6.57 -4.64 -16.39
CA TYR A 83 7.73 -5.55 -16.35
C TYR A 83 8.21 -5.95 -17.75
N ARG A 84 9.49 -6.35 -17.85
CA ARG A 84 10.02 -7.02 -19.03
C ARG A 84 9.83 -8.53 -18.92
N SER A 85 9.46 -9.16 -20.03
CA SER A 85 9.24 -10.60 -20.14
C SER A 85 9.91 -11.13 -21.40
N ALA A 86 10.53 -12.30 -21.32
CA ALA A 86 11.02 -12.99 -22.50
C ALA A 86 9.83 -13.55 -23.29
N GLY A 87 9.65 -13.08 -24.51
CA GLY A 87 8.56 -13.47 -25.40
C GLY A 87 7.20 -12.90 -25.02
N ARG A 88 6.14 -13.71 -25.23
CA ARG A 88 4.75 -13.27 -25.09
C ARG A 88 4.10 -13.60 -23.75
N ALA A 89 4.83 -14.19 -22.81
CA ALA A 89 4.28 -14.64 -21.54
C ALA A 89 3.94 -13.44 -20.63
N LEU A 90 2.69 -13.38 -20.18
CA LEU A 90 2.25 -12.52 -19.09
C LEU A 90 2.50 -13.22 -17.75
N ARG A 91 2.74 -12.45 -16.69
CA ARG A 91 2.87 -12.97 -15.32
C ARG A 91 1.55 -13.54 -14.81
N HIS A 92 0.42 -12.97 -15.24
CA HIS A 92 -0.92 -13.44 -14.87
C HIS A 92 -1.08 -13.52 -13.35
N TYR A 93 -1.06 -12.37 -12.69
CA TYR A 93 -1.39 -12.30 -11.27
C TYR A 93 -2.87 -12.69 -11.07
N ASP A 94 -3.13 -13.64 -10.18
CA ASP A 94 -4.46 -14.27 -10.07
C ASP A 94 -4.96 -14.47 -8.64
N SER A 95 -4.08 -14.37 -7.65
CA SER A 95 -4.42 -14.53 -6.25
C SER A 95 -3.56 -13.62 -5.38
N ALA A 96 -4.13 -13.17 -4.27
CA ALA A 96 -3.44 -12.38 -3.26
C ALA A 96 -3.75 -12.92 -1.87
N ARG A 97 -2.79 -12.78 -0.96
CA ARG A 97 -2.96 -13.12 0.45
C ARG A 97 -2.35 -12.06 1.35
N ASP A 98 -2.91 -11.90 2.53
CA ASP A 98 -2.29 -11.08 3.57
C ASP A 98 -1.30 -11.89 4.45
N ALA A 99 -0.71 -11.21 5.44
CA ALA A 99 0.24 -11.82 6.37
C ALA A 99 -0.34 -12.97 7.21
N SER A 100 -1.67 -13.06 7.34
CA SER A 100 -2.37 -14.16 8.02
C SER A 100 -2.67 -15.35 7.08
N ALA A 101 -2.22 -15.26 5.83
CA ALA A 101 -2.53 -16.19 4.74
C ALA A 101 -4.00 -16.22 4.31
N GLU A 102 -4.82 -15.26 4.74
CA GLU A 102 -6.18 -15.09 4.24
C GLU A 102 -6.15 -14.69 2.76
N THR A 103 -7.06 -15.27 1.97
CA THR A 103 -7.16 -14.95 0.54
C THR A 103 -7.91 -13.63 0.33
N LEU A 104 -7.27 -12.69 -0.35
CA LEU A 104 -7.84 -11.40 -0.66
C LEU A 104 -8.48 -11.44 -2.05
N PRO A 105 -9.69 -10.86 -2.24
CA PRO A 105 -10.29 -10.73 -3.56
C PRO A 105 -9.39 -9.90 -4.48
N LEU A 106 -8.88 -10.52 -5.54
CA LEU A 106 -8.06 -9.89 -6.56
C LEU A 106 -8.83 -9.83 -7.87
N ARG A 107 -8.83 -8.65 -8.49
CA ARG A 107 -9.36 -8.43 -9.84
C ARG A 107 -8.25 -7.90 -10.74
N ALA A 108 -7.98 -8.61 -11.84
CA ALA A 108 -7.18 -8.08 -12.92
C ALA A 108 -8.03 -7.09 -13.74
N VAL A 109 -7.64 -5.83 -13.76
CA VAL A 109 -8.37 -4.75 -14.43
C VAL A 109 -7.97 -4.64 -15.89
N SER A 110 -6.67 -4.66 -16.19
CA SER A 110 -6.17 -4.68 -17.57
C SER A 110 -4.85 -5.43 -17.68
N ARG A 111 -4.56 -5.92 -18.89
CA ARG A 111 -3.28 -6.52 -19.27
C ARG A 111 -2.91 -6.02 -20.66
N GLU A 112 -1.78 -5.36 -20.76
CA GLU A 112 -1.36 -4.61 -21.94
C GLU A 112 0.05 -5.01 -22.38
N SER A 113 0.27 -5.01 -23.69
CA SER A 113 1.61 -5.10 -24.29
C SER A 113 2.06 -3.69 -24.63
N LEU A 114 3.10 -3.19 -23.99
CA LEU A 114 3.61 -1.84 -24.27
C LEU A 114 4.58 -1.81 -25.46
N GLY A 115 5.17 -2.95 -25.81
CA GLY A 115 6.04 -3.10 -26.97
C GLY A 115 6.98 -4.29 -26.82
N CYS A 116 7.59 -4.70 -27.93
CA CYS A 116 8.64 -5.73 -27.94
C CYS A 116 9.87 -5.19 -28.64
N GLU A 117 11.03 -5.46 -28.07
CA GLU A 117 12.32 -5.25 -28.70
C GLU A 117 12.57 -6.32 -29.77
N ARG A 118 13.57 -6.10 -30.63
CA ARG A 118 14.01 -7.10 -31.62
C ARG A 118 14.55 -8.39 -30.98
N SER A 119 14.85 -8.37 -29.69
CA SER A 119 15.45 -9.43 -28.86
C SER A 119 14.42 -10.36 -28.20
N ASP A 120 13.18 -10.41 -28.71
CA ASP A 120 12.02 -11.10 -28.12
C ASP A 120 11.61 -10.64 -26.72
N ALA A 121 12.31 -9.66 -26.11
CA ALA A 121 11.92 -9.06 -24.85
C ALA A 121 10.72 -8.12 -25.05
N CYS A 122 9.62 -8.37 -24.35
CA CYS A 122 8.43 -7.54 -24.39
C CYS A 122 8.19 -6.83 -23.05
N THR A 123 7.92 -5.53 -23.11
CA THR A 123 7.44 -4.75 -21.96
C THR A 123 5.93 -4.91 -21.84
N ARG A 124 5.48 -5.31 -20.66
CA ARG A 124 4.08 -5.59 -20.34
C ARG A 124 3.62 -4.72 -19.19
N ARG A 125 2.32 -4.47 -19.14
CA ARG A 125 1.66 -3.81 -18.02
C ARG A 125 0.46 -4.62 -17.56
N GLU A 126 0.34 -4.88 -16.27
CA GLU A 126 -0.85 -5.47 -15.65
C GLU A 126 -1.36 -4.54 -14.55
N ARG A 127 -2.64 -4.16 -14.64
CA ARG A 127 -3.32 -3.38 -13.61
C ARG A 127 -4.16 -4.30 -12.74
N LEU A 128 -3.92 -4.25 -11.43
CA LEU A 128 -4.56 -5.11 -10.44
C LEU A 128 -5.30 -4.26 -9.42
N GLU A 129 -6.41 -4.79 -8.93
CA GLU A 129 -7.20 -4.25 -7.84
C GLU A 129 -7.40 -5.33 -6.79
N ILE A 130 -7.03 -5.05 -5.54
CA ILE A 130 -7.14 -5.99 -4.43
C ILE A 130 -8.01 -5.35 -3.36
N LEU A 131 -9.09 -6.02 -2.99
CA LEU A 131 -9.98 -5.57 -1.92
C LEU A 131 -9.39 -5.97 -0.57
N LEU A 132 -9.18 -5.00 0.31
CA LEU A 132 -8.65 -5.21 1.65
C LEU A 132 -9.80 -5.14 2.67
N PRO A 133 -9.95 -6.13 3.56
CA PRO A 133 -10.97 -6.11 4.60
C PRO A 133 -10.82 -4.88 5.50
N ALA A 134 -11.91 -4.13 5.68
CA ALA A 134 -11.91 -2.93 6.53
C ALA A 134 -11.53 -3.26 7.98
N SER A 135 -11.98 -4.40 8.50
CA SER A 135 -11.61 -4.90 9.83
C SER A 135 -10.09 -5.01 9.99
N HIS A 136 -9.38 -5.49 8.98
CA HIS A 136 -7.93 -5.68 9.05
C HIS A 136 -7.21 -4.33 8.98
N ILE A 137 -7.61 -3.46 8.06
CA ILE A 137 -6.99 -2.14 7.90
C ILE A 137 -7.22 -1.25 9.12
N GLU A 138 -8.45 -1.22 9.63
CA GLU A 138 -8.80 -0.38 10.78
C GLU A 138 -8.24 -0.93 12.11
N ALA A 139 -7.98 -2.25 12.19
CA ALA A 139 -7.33 -2.89 13.34
C ALA A 139 -5.80 -2.87 13.28
N THR A 140 -5.18 -2.35 12.20
CA THR A 140 -3.72 -2.28 12.03
C THR A 140 -3.17 -0.84 12.20
N PRO A 141 -3.34 -0.15 13.34
CA PRO A 141 -2.84 1.21 13.50
C PRO A 141 -1.34 1.30 13.79
N ARG A 142 -0.64 0.18 14.01
CA ARG A 142 0.78 0.17 14.42
C ARG A 142 1.70 -0.78 13.66
N GLY A 143 1.14 -1.71 12.88
CA GLY A 143 1.89 -2.68 12.09
C GLY A 143 1.94 -2.31 10.61
N SER A 144 2.85 -2.94 9.85
CA SER A 144 2.71 -2.96 8.39
C SER A 144 1.56 -3.91 8.02
N TYR A 145 0.93 -3.63 6.88
CA TYR A 145 -0.01 -4.57 6.28
C TYR A 145 0.60 -5.09 4.98
N ASP A 146 1.02 -6.35 5.00
CA ASP A 146 1.75 -6.96 3.91
C ASP A 146 0.82 -7.81 3.05
N VAL A 147 0.86 -7.59 1.74
CA VAL A 147 0.08 -8.32 0.75
C VAL A 147 1.02 -9.02 -0.20
N LYS A 148 0.93 -10.35 -0.27
CA LYS A 148 1.63 -11.16 -1.28
C LYS A 148 0.70 -11.41 -2.46
N ILE A 149 1.15 -11.03 -3.66
CA ILE A 149 0.43 -11.23 -4.91
C ILE A 149 1.14 -12.31 -5.73
N PHE A 150 0.43 -13.40 -6.01
CA PHE A 150 1.00 -14.56 -6.68
C PHE A 150 0.82 -14.43 -8.20
N ALA A 151 1.91 -14.65 -8.92
CA ALA A 151 1.92 -14.75 -10.37
C ALA A 151 1.81 -16.21 -10.79
N ARG A 152 1.07 -16.50 -11.87
CA ARG A 152 1.12 -17.83 -12.50
C ARG A 152 2.46 -18.09 -13.18
N ASN A 153 3.06 -17.05 -13.74
CA ASN A 153 4.35 -17.13 -14.42
C ASN A 153 5.31 -16.09 -13.85
N GLY A 154 6.56 -16.48 -13.59
CA GLY A 154 7.58 -15.57 -13.09
C GLY A 154 7.41 -15.21 -11.60
N PRO A 155 7.98 -14.08 -11.15
CA PRO A 155 8.04 -13.75 -9.74
C PRO A 155 6.72 -13.19 -9.19
N SER A 156 6.40 -13.63 -7.97
CA SER A 156 5.35 -13.02 -7.14
C SER A 156 5.80 -11.66 -6.59
N LEU A 157 4.84 -10.83 -6.17
CA LEU A 157 5.10 -9.54 -5.54
C LEU A 157 4.77 -9.58 -4.05
N VAL A 158 5.46 -8.78 -3.25
CA VAL A 158 5.07 -8.47 -1.87
C VAL A 158 4.99 -6.96 -1.74
N VAL A 159 3.83 -6.48 -1.31
CA VAL A 159 3.57 -5.05 -1.10
C VAL A 159 3.36 -4.84 0.40
N ALA A 160 4.30 -4.14 1.03
CA ALA A 160 4.16 -3.68 2.41
C ALA A 160 3.53 -2.29 2.43
N LEU A 161 2.36 -2.17 3.07
CA LEU A 161 1.70 -0.89 3.35
C LEU A 161 2.24 -0.33 4.66
N GLN A 162 2.72 0.91 4.62
CA GLN A 162 3.38 1.53 5.76
C GLN A 162 2.35 1.88 6.85
N PRO A 163 2.68 1.67 8.15
CA PRO A 163 1.78 1.96 9.26
C PRO A 163 1.30 3.42 9.27
N GLN A 164 2.19 4.37 8.93
CA GLN A 164 1.83 5.80 8.89
C GLN A 164 0.77 6.05 7.82
N THR A 165 0.97 5.53 6.61
CA THR A 165 0.00 5.65 5.50
C THR A 165 -1.37 5.12 5.89
N LEU A 166 -1.45 3.94 6.51
CA LEU A 166 -2.71 3.35 7.00
C LEU A 166 -3.36 4.22 8.06
N THR A 167 -2.57 4.67 9.05
CA THR A 167 -3.05 5.52 10.16
C THR A 167 -3.65 6.82 9.63
N HIS A 168 -2.94 7.51 8.73
CA HIS A 168 -3.42 8.75 8.14
C HIS A 168 -4.66 8.53 7.27
N LEU A 169 -4.69 7.47 6.45
CA LEU A 169 -5.84 7.16 5.61
C LEU A 169 -7.08 6.86 6.45
N VAL A 170 -6.97 5.98 7.45
CA VAL A 170 -8.08 5.63 8.35
C VAL A 170 -8.57 6.86 9.13
N ALA A 171 -7.65 7.69 9.63
CA ALA A 171 -8.02 8.94 10.30
C ALA A 171 -8.80 9.88 9.36
N ARG A 172 -8.35 10.02 8.10
CA ARG A 172 -9.05 10.85 7.11
C ARG A 172 -10.44 10.29 6.79
N VAL A 173 -10.56 8.97 6.58
CA VAL A 173 -11.86 8.30 6.34
C VAL A 173 -12.83 8.55 7.49
N ARG A 174 -12.37 8.47 8.75
CA ARG A 174 -13.20 8.78 9.92
C ARG A 174 -13.70 10.22 9.91
N THR A 175 -12.82 11.19 9.61
CA THR A 175 -13.22 12.60 9.47
C THR A 175 -14.24 12.81 8.35
N GLU A 176 -14.04 12.19 7.19
CA GLU A 176 -14.96 12.29 6.04
C GLU A 176 -16.34 11.66 6.32
N ARG A 177 -16.39 10.58 7.10
CA ARG A 177 -17.64 9.95 7.55
C ARG A 177 -18.36 10.81 8.60
N ALA A 178 -17.61 11.42 9.52
CA ALA A 178 -18.18 12.28 10.57
C ALA A 178 -18.65 13.64 10.04
N ALA A 179 -18.14 14.07 8.88
CA ALA A 179 -18.63 15.26 8.22
C ALA A 179 -20.12 15.06 7.88
N PRO A 180 -21.04 15.88 8.41
CA PRO A 180 -22.45 15.80 8.04
C PRO A 180 -22.57 15.93 6.52
N ALA A 181 -23.58 15.28 5.92
CA ALA A 181 -23.88 15.29 4.49
C ALA A 181 -24.32 16.70 3.99
N ARG A 182 -23.51 17.72 4.29
CA ARG A 182 -23.77 19.16 4.15
C ARG A 182 -23.96 19.60 2.70
N THR A 183 -23.70 18.73 1.73
CA THR A 183 -23.67 19.10 0.32
C THR A 183 -24.98 18.80 -0.43
N ALA A 184 -25.89 17.97 0.10
CA ALA A 184 -27.17 17.73 -0.57
C ALA A 184 -28.11 18.95 -0.53
N ALA A 185 -28.07 19.74 0.54
CA ALA A 185 -28.96 20.90 0.72
C ALA A 185 -28.49 22.16 -0.02
N GLN A 186 -27.19 22.34 -0.26
CA GLN A 186 -26.66 23.54 -0.94
C GLN A 186 -26.73 23.46 -2.47
N ALA A 187 -26.92 22.27 -3.05
CA ALA A 187 -27.08 22.08 -4.49
C ALA A 187 -28.54 22.25 -4.98
N GLN A 188 -29.54 22.24 -4.08
CA GLN A 188 -30.95 22.48 -4.42
C GLN A 188 -31.38 23.96 -4.28
N GLN A 189 -30.45 24.85 -3.90
CA GLN A 189 -30.71 26.30 -3.75
C GLN A 189 -30.09 27.15 -4.87
N ARG A 190 -29.72 26.53 -6.00
CA ARG A 190 -29.31 27.20 -7.24
C ARG A 190 -30.08 26.63 -8.41
#